data_AF-A0A535LKR7-F1
#
_entry.id   AF-A0A535LKR7-F1
#
_cell.length_a   1.000
_cell.length_b   1.000
_cell.length_c   1.000
_cell.angle_alpha   90.00
_cell.angle_beta   90.00
_cell.angle_gamma   90.00
#
_symmetry.space_group_name_H-M   'P 1'
#
loop_
_entity.id
_entity.type
_entity.pdbx_description
1 polymer ?
#
loop_
_entity_poly.entity_id
_entity_poly.type
_entity_poly.pdbx_seq_one_letter_code
_entity_poly.pdbx_strand_id
1 'polypeptide(L)'
;MAPGGTSEIASVMQIDGDILEARIARGCRCFVARADDEVVAFGWLATRTEWIGELELEITPGEREAYIWNCATHPDHRRQGFFRAIVNGIAAQARREGLSRLWIGTIDIPPAKAVADVGFVPALRFTTVWHAGIRWLRVRRAEPSDIDLQTAARQVMAIRGRPLRIGTSMKRAVQRHH
;
A
#
# COMPACT_ATOMS: atom_id res chain seq x y z
N MET A 1 -28.47 5.36 -7.41
CA MET A 1 -27.01 5.22 -7.32
C MET A 1 -26.59 4.32 -8.47
N ALA A 2 -25.97 4.86 -9.52
CA ALA A 2 -25.77 4.14 -10.78
C ALA A 2 -24.57 3.16 -10.69
N PRO A 3 -24.65 1.97 -11.31
CA PRO A 3 -23.62 0.92 -11.25
C PRO A 3 -22.32 1.23 -12.05
N GLY A 4 -22.20 2.42 -12.65
CA GLY A 4 -21.09 2.77 -13.56
C GLY A 4 -19.72 2.99 -12.90
N GLY A 5 -19.68 3.35 -11.61
CA GLY A 5 -18.41 3.71 -10.94
C GLY A 5 -17.44 2.53 -10.77
N THR A 6 -17.94 1.31 -10.58
CA THR A 6 -17.13 0.12 -10.31
C THR A 6 -16.45 -0.41 -11.58
N SER A 7 -17.13 -0.38 -12.72
CA SER A 7 -16.61 -0.89 -14.00
C SER A 7 -15.48 -0.01 -14.58
N GLU A 8 -15.60 1.31 -14.45
CA GLU A 8 -14.56 2.25 -14.89
C GLU A 8 -13.26 2.08 -14.08
N ILE A 9 -13.41 1.95 -12.76
CA ILE A 9 -12.29 1.70 -11.85
C ILE A 9 -11.60 0.38 -12.18
N ALA A 10 -12.36 -0.70 -12.41
CA ALA A 10 -11.81 -2.01 -12.75
C ALA A 10 -10.94 -1.98 -14.02
N SER A 11 -11.38 -1.24 -15.04
CA SER A 11 -10.64 -1.05 -16.30
C SER A 11 -9.27 -0.40 -16.08
N VAL A 12 -9.22 0.73 -15.37
CA VAL A 12 -7.98 1.46 -15.08
C VAL A 12 -7.06 0.65 -14.15
N MET A 13 -7.66 -0.09 -13.24
CA MET A 13 -6.96 -0.98 -12.32
C MET A 13 -6.42 -2.24 -13.00
N GLN A 14 -6.92 -2.58 -14.19
CA GLN A 14 -6.65 -3.85 -14.87
C GLN A 14 -6.91 -5.07 -13.96
N ILE A 15 -7.98 -5.01 -13.16
CA ILE A 15 -8.44 -6.14 -12.33
C ILE A 15 -9.89 -6.48 -12.66
N ASP A 16 -10.25 -7.74 -12.42
CA ASP A 16 -11.63 -8.20 -12.56
C ASP A 16 -12.55 -7.53 -11.53
N GLY A 17 -13.83 -7.37 -11.91
CA GLY A 17 -14.85 -6.79 -11.04
C GLY A 17 -14.99 -7.54 -9.71
N ASP A 18 -14.87 -8.86 -9.71
CA ASP A 18 -14.97 -9.69 -8.51
C ASP A 18 -13.85 -9.38 -7.49
N ILE A 19 -12.64 -9.09 -7.97
CA ILE A 19 -11.51 -8.70 -7.11
C ILE A 19 -11.77 -7.32 -6.49
N LEU A 20 -12.33 -6.41 -7.29
CA LEU A 20 -12.70 -5.08 -6.83
C LEU A 20 -13.79 -5.15 -5.75
N GLU A 21 -14.84 -5.92 -5.99
CA GLU A 21 -15.93 -6.15 -5.02
C GLU A 21 -15.43 -6.84 -3.76
N ALA A 22 -14.56 -7.84 -3.88
CA ALA A 22 -13.97 -8.53 -2.74
C ALA A 22 -13.18 -7.57 -1.84
N ARG A 23 -12.44 -6.60 -2.40
CA ARG A 23 -11.75 -5.56 -1.63
C ARG A 23 -12.72 -4.68 -0.87
N ILE A 24 -13.78 -4.21 -1.54
CA ILE A 24 -14.81 -3.36 -0.94
C ILE A 24 -15.53 -4.12 0.18
N ALA A 25 -15.90 -5.39 -0.05
CA ALA A 25 -16.57 -6.23 0.94
C ALA A 25 -15.71 -6.48 2.19
N ARG A 26 -14.38 -6.53 2.05
CA ARG A 26 -13.45 -6.59 3.20
C ARG A 26 -13.37 -5.28 3.98
N GLY A 27 -13.88 -4.18 3.42
CA GLY A 27 -13.84 -2.84 4.00
C GLY A 27 -12.71 -1.96 3.46
N CYS A 28 -12.04 -2.37 2.38
CA CYS A 28 -11.09 -1.49 1.70
C CYS A 28 -11.83 -0.37 0.96
N ARG A 29 -11.25 0.82 0.95
CA ARG A 29 -11.81 1.99 0.29
C ARG A 29 -10.94 2.39 -0.89
N CYS A 30 -11.56 2.52 -2.05
CA CYS A 30 -10.89 3.01 -3.26
C CYS A 30 -11.02 4.53 -3.35
N PHE A 31 -9.91 5.21 -3.57
CA PHE A 31 -9.85 6.63 -3.90
C PHE A 31 -9.40 6.75 -5.34
N VAL A 32 -10.04 7.65 -6.09
CA VAL A 32 -9.75 7.88 -7.51
C VAL A 32 -9.42 9.34 -7.77
N ALA A 33 -8.56 9.58 -8.76
CA ALA A 33 -8.32 10.88 -9.34
C ALA A 33 -8.86 10.84 -10.76
N ARG A 34 -9.54 11.92 -11.14
CA ARG A 34 -10.11 12.07 -12.48
C ARG A 34 -9.40 13.18 -13.24
N ALA A 35 -9.23 12.98 -14.54
CA ALA A 35 -8.97 14.04 -15.50
C ALA A 35 -10.21 14.10 -16.39
N ASP A 36 -10.89 15.25 -16.38
CA ASP A 36 -12.25 15.38 -16.93
C ASP A 36 -13.18 14.28 -16.35
N ASP A 37 -13.81 13.50 -17.21
CA ASP A 37 -14.72 12.42 -16.81
C ASP A 37 -14.03 11.05 -16.64
N GLU A 38 -12.71 10.94 -16.86
CA GLU A 38 -11.98 9.67 -16.83
C GLU A 38 -11.22 9.45 -15.52
N VAL A 39 -11.33 8.26 -14.92
CA VAL A 39 -10.42 7.82 -13.85
C VAL A 39 -9.00 7.61 -14.40
N VAL A 40 -8.04 8.41 -13.93
CA VAL A 40 -6.64 8.35 -14.41
C VAL A 40 -5.66 7.83 -13.36
N ALA A 41 -6.08 7.78 -12.10
CA ALA A 41 -5.30 7.17 -11.02
C ALA A 41 -6.21 6.67 -9.90
N PHE A 42 -5.70 5.73 -9.12
CA PHE A 42 -6.38 5.20 -7.96
C PHE A 42 -5.40 4.85 -6.84
N GLY A 43 -5.94 4.66 -5.64
CA GLY A 43 -5.23 4.12 -4.48
C GLY A 43 -6.20 3.53 -3.47
N TRP A 44 -5.75 2.49 -2.77
CA TRP A 44 -6.56 1.80 -1.78
C TRP A 44 -6.16 2.19 -0.37
N LEU A 45 -7.16 2.25 0.51
CA LEU A 45 -6.99 2.42 1.94
C LEU A 45 -7.61 1.22 2.66
N ALA A 46 -6.81 0.54 3.49
CA ALA A 46 -7.25 -0.55 4.34
C ALA A 46 -7.03 -0.22 5.83
N THR A 47 -8.04 -0.48 6.66
CA THR A 47 -7.96 -0.39 8.13
C THR A 47 -7.88 -1.77 8.79
N ARG A 48 -7.90 -2.84 7.98
CA ARG A 48 -7.83 -4.24 8.39
C ARG A 48 -6.60 -4.90 7.77
N THR A 49 -6.36 -6.15 8.15
CA THR A 49 -5.26 -6.95 7.61
C THR A 49 -5.32 -7.04 6.09
N GLU A 50 -4.23 -6.67 5.42
CA GLU A 50 -4.03 -6.88 3.99
C GLU A 50 -2.67 -7.57 3.73
N TRP A 51 -2.56 -8.17 2.55
CA TRP A 51 -1.36 -8.87 2.12
C TRP A 51 -0.52 -7.98 1.21
N ILE A 52 0.77 -7.94 1.49
CA ILE A 52 1.79 -7.29 0.67
C ILE A 52 2.45 -8.36 -0.18
N GLY A 53 1.97 -8.56 -1.41
CA GLY A 53 2.38 -9.65 -2.29
C GLY A 53 3.87 -9.65 -2.62
N GLU A 54 4.42 -8.49 -2.92
CA GLU A 54 5.84 -8.29 -3.23
C GLU A 54 6.76 -8.57 -2.04
N LEU A 55 6.24 -8.53 -0.81
CA LEU A 55 7.02 -8.87 0.39
C LEU A 55 6.61 -10.22 0.99
N GLU A 56 5.55 -10.84 0.49
CA GLU A 56 4.85 -11.96 1.15
C GLU A 56 4.69 -11.76 2.67
N LEU A 57 4.22 -10.57 3.06
CA LEU A 57 3.94 -10.15 4.44
C LEU A 57 2.47 -9.78 4.60
N GLU A 58 1.98 -9.90 5.82
CA GLU A 58 0.71 -9.29 6.22
C GLU A 58 1.00 -7.95 6.89
N ILE A 59 0.15 -6.96 6.62
CA ILE A 59 0.10 -5.71 7.38
C ILE A 59 -1.29 -5.57 8.00
N THR A 60 -1.33 -5.39 9.31
CA THR A 60 -2.52 -5.14 10.12
C THR A 60 -2.34 -3.78 10.80
N PRO A 61 -2.88 -2.69 10.22
CA PRO A 61 -2.85 -1.38 10.86
C PRO A 61 -3.41 -1.44 12.28
N GLY A 62 -2.81 -0.67 13.20
CA GLY A 62 -3.31 -0.55 14.57
C GLY A 62 -4.61 0.25 14.66
N GLU A 63 -5.08 0.45 15.89
CA GLU A 63 -6.22 1.33 16.15
C GLU A 63 -5.90 2.75 15.66
N ARG A 64 -6.84 3.36 14.91
CA ARG A 64 -6.66 4.68 14.27
C ARG A 64 -5.52 4.73 13.25
N GLU A 65 -5.07 3.60 12.73
CA GLU A 65 -4.12 3.54 11.63
C GLU A 65 -4.76 2.97 10.36
N ALA A 66 -4.15 3.24 9.21
CA ALA A 66 -4.52 2.59 7.95
C ALA A 66 -3.32 2.38 7.03
N TYR A 67 -3.48 1.50 6.04
CA TYR A 67 -2.49 1.17 5.03
C TYR A 67 -2.96 1.65 3.67
N ILE A 68 -2.15 2.50 3.03
CA ILE A 68 -2.30 2.91 1.65
C ILE A 68 -1.57 1.91 0.76
N TRP A 69 -2.27 1.35 -0.22
CA TRP A 69 -1.72 0.29 -1.05
C TRP A 69 -2.24 0.31 -2.47
N ASN A 70 -1.58 -0.47 -3.32
CA ASN A 70 -1.90 -0.66 -4.74
C ASN A 70 -2.34 0.65 -5.41
N CYS A 71 -1.47 1.64 -5.35
CA CYS A 71 -1.70 2.93 -6.00
C CYS A 71 -1.11 2.88 -7.41
N ALA A 72 -1.90 3.27 -8.41
CA ALA A 72 -1.42 3.34 -9.78
C ALA A 72 -1.94 4.59 -10.49
N THR A 73 -1.21 5.01 -11.51
CA THR A 73 -1.61 6.06 -12.46
C THR A 73 -1.53 5.46 -13.85
N HIS A 74 -2.58 5.66 -14.64
CA HIS A 74 -2.64 5.25 -16.03
C HIS A 74 -1.37 5.70 -16.76
N PRO A 75 -0.73 4.85 -17.58
CA PRO A 75 0.56 5.15 -18.21
C PRO A 75 0.63 6.53 -18.88
N ASP A 76 -0.43 6.92 -19.58
CA ASP A 76 -0.51 8.17 -20.34
C ASP A 76 -0.63 9.43 -19.45
N HIS A 77 -1.02 9.24 -18.19
CA HIS A 77 -1.17 10.31 -17.19
C HIS A 77 -0.03 10.35 -16.16
N ARG A 78 1.01 9.53 -16.33
CA ARG A 78 2.17 9.51 -15.42
C ARG A 78 2.95 10.82 -15.46
N ARG A 79 3.64 11.13 -14.36
CA ARG A 79 4.47 12.35 -14.17
C ARG A 79 3.68 13.68 -14.22
N GLN A 80 2.35 13.62 -14.15
CA GLN A 80 1.47 14.80 -14.06
C GLN A 80 0.98 15.10 -12.64
N GLY A 81 1.50 14.37 -11.63
CA GLY A 81 1.19 14.62 -10.21
C GLY A 81 -0.01 13.84 -9.65
N PHE A 82 -0.73 13.05 -10.45
CA PHE A 82 -1.92 12.30 -9.99
C PHE A 82 -1.64 11.34 -8.84
N PHE A 83 -0.52 10.61 -8.86
CA PHE A 83 -0.12 9.75 -7.72
C PHE A 83 -0.02 10.56 -6.41
N ARG A 84 0.65 11.72 -6.45
CA ARG A 84 0.78 12.60 -5.28
C ARG A 84 -0.58 13.14 -4.85
N ALA A 85 -1.46 13.47 -5.80
CA ALA A 85 -2.81 13.93 -5.51
C ALA A 85 -3.64 12.86 -4.80
N ILE A 86 -3.58 11.60 -5.25
CA ILE A 86 -4.22 10.44 -4.59
C ILE A 86 -3.72 10.31 -3.15
N VAL A 87 -2.40 10.25 -2.94
CA VAL A 87 -1.84 10.02 -1.60
C VAL A 87 -2.20 11.18 -0.66
N ASN A 88 -2.15 12.42 -1.14
CA ASN A 88 -2.61 13.59 -0.37
C ASN A 88 -4.10 13.53 -0.05
N GLY A 89 -4.94 13.17 -1.02
CA GLY A 89 -6.39 13.06 -0.85
C GLY A 89 -6.77 12.01 0.20
N ILE A 90 -6.13 10.84 0.12
CA ILE A 90 -6.26 9.76 1.12
C ILE A 90 -5.82 10.27 2.50
N ALA A 91 -4.64 10.91 2.59
CA ALA A 91 -4.12 11.41 3.86
C ALA A 91 -5.03 12.48 4.49
N ALA A 92 -5.56 13.40 3.69
CA ALA A 92 -6.49 14.43 4.15
C ALA A 92 -7.81 13.82 4.64
N GLN A 93 -8.37 12.85 3.92
CA GLN A 93 -9.59 12.16 4.32
C GLN A 93 -9.38 11.36 5.61
N ALA A 94 -8.31 10.58 5.69
CA ALA A 94 -7.93 9.81 6.87
C ALA A 94 -7.82 10.69 8.12
N ARG A 95 -7.19 11.88 7.99
CA ARG A 95 -7.07 12.83 9.09
C ARG A 95 -8.43 13.36 9.55
N ARG A 96 -9.34 13.68 8.62
CA ARG A 96 -10.72 14.11 8.95
C ARG A 96 -11.49 13.03 9.72
N GLU A 97 -11.20 11.77 9.44
CA GLU A 97 -11.80 10.61 10.11
C GLU A 97 -11.10 10.25 11.43
N GLY A 98 -10.10 11.03 11.86
CA GLY A 98 -9.42 10.84 13.14
C GLY A 98 -8.32 9.79 13.13
N LEU A 99 -7.90 9.29 11.96
CA LEU A 99 -6.73 8.41 11.87
C LEU A 99 -5.46 9.20 12.24
N SER A 100 -4.61 8.58 13.06
CA SER A 100 -3.38 9.17 13.59
C SER A 100 -2.15 8.79 12.78
N ARG A 101 -2.19 7.68 12.02
CA ARG A 101 -1.06 7.20 11.23
C ARG A 101 -1.49 6.50 9.94
N LEU A 102 -0.69 6.68 8.90
CA LEU A 102 -0.82 5.96 7.63
C LEU A 102 0.48 5.23 7.31
N TRP A 103 0.35 4.03 6.77
CA TRP A 103 1.45 3.23 6.25
C TRP A 103 1.39 3.20 4.73
N ILE A 104 2.53 3.24 4.05
CA ILE A 104 2.61 3.03 2.59
C ILE A 104 3.91 2.31 2.26
N GLY A 105 3.83 1.28 1.41
CA GLY A 105 4.99 0.64 0.81
C GLY A 105 5.32 1.31 -0.51
N THR A 106 6.60 1.51 -0.81
CA THR A 106 7.04 1.97 -2.14
C THR A 106 8.11 1.03 -2.67
N ILE A 107 8.01 0.72 -3.95
CA ILE A 107 9.01 0.01 -4.73
C ILE A 107 9.59 1.11 -5.65
N ASP A 108 10.88 1.36 -5.56
CA ASP A 108 11.63 2.31 -6.41
C ASP A 108 11.38 3.83 -6.23
N ILE A 109 12.23 4.61 -6.91
CA ILE A 109 12.16 6.06 -7.12
C ILE A 109 11.69 6.23 -8.57
N PRO A 110 10.53 6.88 -8.89
CA PRO A 110 9.97 8.08 -8.27
C PRO A 110 8.99 8.00 -7.06
N PRO A 111 8.22 6.91 -6.83
CA PRO A 111 7.17 6.89 -5.80
C PRO A 111 7.67 7.27 -4.39
N ALA A 112 8.89 6.86 -4.01
CA ALA A 112 9.48 7.19 -2.72
C ALA A 112 9.63 8.72 -2.48
N LYS A 113 9.96 9.50 -3.52
CA LYS A 113 10.02 10.97 -3.40
C LYS A 113 8.62 11.56 -3.28
N ALA A 114 7.68 11.07 -4.08
CA ALA A 114 6.31 11.58 -4.07
C ALA A 114 5.62 11.36 -2.71
N VAL A 115 5.86 10.25 -2.02
CA VAL A 115 5.33 10.04 -0.65
C VAL A 115 6.07 10.89 0.39
N ALA A 116 7.38 11.11 0.23
CA ALA A 116 8.13 12.01 1.10
C ALA A 116 7.62 13.45 1.01
N ASP A 117 7.28 13.93 -0.19
CA ASP A 117 6.69 15.26 -0.41
C ASP A 117 5.29 15.41 0.25
N VAL A 118 4.62 14.31 0.59
CA VAL A 118 3.36 14.29 1.36
C VAL A 118 3.60 14.24 2.88
N GLY A 119 4.85 14.08 3.31
CA GLY A 119 5.25 14.01 4.71
C GLY A 119 5.41 12.59 5.26
N PHE A 120 5.43 11.55 4.40
CA PHE A 120 5.81 10.22 4.84
C PHE A 120 7.31 10.16 5.13
N VAL A 121 7.66 9.55 6.25
CA VAL A 121 9.04 9.28 6.63
C VAL A 121 9.30 7.77 6.59
N PRO A 122 10.48 7.32 6.13
CA PRO A 122 10.74 5.90 5.98
C PRO A 122 10.93 5.25 7.36
N ALA A 123 10.21 4.16 7.62
CA ALA A 123 10.35 3.38 8.86
C ALA A 123 11.27 2.18 8.69
N LEU A 124 11.10 1.44 7.60
CA LEU A 124 11.81 0.19 7.31
C LEU A 124 12.20 0.16 5.83
N ARG A 125 13.28 -0.57 5.54
CA ARG A 125 13.72 -0.89 4.18
C ARG A 125 13.69 -2.40 3.98
N PHE A 126 13.15 -2.82 2.85
CA PHE A 126 13.03 -4.22 2.48
C PHE A 126 13.90 -4.52 1.27
N THR A 127 14.53 -5.69 1.27
CA THR A 127 15.16 -6.28 0.10
C THR A 127 14.64 -7.69 -0.02
N THR A 128 14.00 -7.99 -1.14
CA THR A 128 13.43 -9.31 -1.43
C THR A 128 14.16 -9.90 -2.64
N VAL A 129 14.51 -11.18 -2.57
CA VAL A 129 15.10 -11.94 -3.67
C VAL A 129 14.37 -13.26 -3.77
N TRP A 130 13.82 -13.55 -4.96
CA TRP A 130 13.25 -14.85 -5.26
C TRP A 130 14.23 -15.65 -6.11
N HIS A 131 14.62 -16.82 -5.61
CA HIS A 131 15.49 -17.73 -6.32
C HIS A 131 15.12 -19.18 -6.00
N ALA A 132 14.93 -20.00 -7.03
CA ALA A 132 14.61 -21.44 -6.90
C ALA A 132 13.42 -21.74 -5.96
N GLY A 133 12.33 -20.96 -6.05
CA GLY A 133 11.14 -21.13 -5.20
C GLY A 133 11.34 -20.72 -3.73
N ILE A 134 12.50 -20.15 -3.39
CA ILE A 134 12.81 -19.60 -2.07
C ILE A 134 12.76 -18.09 -2.16
N ARG A 135 12.07 -17.48 -1.20
CA ARG A 135 12.11 -16.05 -0.98
C ARG A 135 13.05 -15.72 0.17
N TRP A 136 14.01 -14.87 -0.11
CA TRP A 136 14.90 -14.24 0.86
C TRP A 136 14.40 -12.83 1.13
N LEU A 137 14.16 -12.51 2.40
CA LEU A 137 13.77 -11.18 2.82
C LEU A 137 14.77 -10.63 3.81
N ARG A 138 15.31 -9.47 3.49
CA ARG A 138 16.09 -8.66 4.41
C ARG A 138 15.30 -7.44 4.81
N VAL A 139 15.10 -7.27 6.12
CA VAL A 139 14.46 -6.12 6.74
C VAL A 139 15.54 -5.30 7.43
N ARG A 140 15.65 -4.03 7.08
CA ARG A 140 16.57 -3.06 7.66
C ARG A 140 15.79 -1.88 8.22
N ARG A 141 16.42 -1.18 9.16
CA ARG A 141 15.95 0.13 9.61
C ARG A 141 16.12 1.13 8.47
N ALA A 142 15.20 2.08 8.35
CA ALA A 142 15.42 3.24 7.52
C ALA A 142 16.26 4.29 8.27
N GLU A 143 16.99 5.10 7.51
CA GLU A 143 17.72 6.26 8.01
C GLU A 143 17.07 7.55 7.47
N PRO A 144 16.99 8.63 8.29
CA PRO A 144 17.37 8.68 9.72
C PRO A 144 16.43 7.84 10.59
N SER A 145 16.95 7.33 11.71
CA SER A 145 16.27 6.32 12.52
C SER A 145 15.34 6.93 13.58
N ASP A 146 14.03 6.80 13.38
CA ASP A 146 13.03 6.97 14.45
C ASP A 146 12.68 5.60 15.05
N ILE A 147 13.04 5.39 16.33
CA ILE A 147 12.87 4.10 17.02
C ILE A 147 11.39 3.77 17.26
N ASP A 148 10.57 4.77 17.57
CA ASP A 148 9.14 4.57 17.85
C ASP A 148 8.40 4.20 16.57
N LEU A 149 8.70 4.92 15.49
CA LEU A 149 8.17 4.60 14.17
C LEU A 149 8.60 3.21 13.69
N GLN A 150 9.86 2.83 13.90
CA GLN A 150 10.37 1.50 13.55
C GLN A 150 9.68 0.40 14.36
N THR A 151 9.47 0.64 15.65
CA THR A 151 8.81 -0.31 16.55
C THR A 151 7.37 -0.51 16.11
N ALA A 152 6.64 0.59 15.86
CA ALA A 152 5.28 0.54 15.36
C ALA A 152 5.18 -0.17 14.00
N ALA A 153 6.06 0.15 13.04
CA ALA A 153 6.06 -0.48 11.73
C ALA A 153 6.25 -2.01 11.81
N ARG A 154 7.08 -2.48 12.75
CA ARG A 154 7.28 -3.91 12.98
C ARG A 154 6.09 -4.59 13.66
N GLN A 155 5.33 -3.86 14.48
CA GLN A 155 4.16 -4.41 15.19
C GLN A 155 2.99 -4.62 14.24
N VAL A 156 2.81 -3.73 13.26
CA VAL A 156 1.74 -3.85 12.27
C VAL A 156 2.07 -4.85 11.17
N MET A 157 3.33 -5.27 11.00
CA MET A 157 3.72 -6.24 9.97
C MET A 157 4.02 -7.62 10.55
N ALA A 158 3.59 -8.67 9.84
CA ALA A 158 3.77 -10.05 10.27
C ALA A 158 4.22 -10.99 9.15
N ILE A 159 5.02 -11.99 9.53
CA ILE A 159 5.30 -13.19 8.74
C ILE A 159 4.57 -14.34 9.41
N ARG A 160 3.53 -14.90 8.76
CA ARG A 160 2.74 -16.03 9.28
C ARG A 160 2.23 -15.77 10.71
N GLY A 161 1.62 -14.60 10.93
CA GLY A 161 1.11 -14.18 12.23
C GLY A 161 2.16 -13.81 13.29
N ARG A 162 3.47 -13.85 12.97
CA ARG A 162 4.53 -13.42 13.90
C ARG A 162 5.03 -12.02 13.54
N PRO A 163 5.14 -11.10 14.50
CA PRO A 163 5.64 -9.75 14.26
C PRO A 163 6.99 -9.73 13.54
N LEU A 164 7.16 -8.74 12.67
CA LEU A 164 8.34 -8.61 11.83
C LEU A 164 9.60 -8.33 12.68
N ARG A 165 10.71 -9.01 12.36
CA ARG A 165 12.02 -8.79 12.98
C ARG A 165 12.98 -8.16 11.97
N ILE A 166 13.88 -7.31 12.47
CA ILE A 166 15.02 -6.82 11.68
C ILE A 166 15.97 -8.00 11.45
N GLY A 167 16.56 -8.07 10.25
CA GLY A 167 17.48 -9.13 9.88
C GLY A 167 17.09 -9.81 8.57
N THR A 168 17.58 -11.03 8.36
CA THR A 168 17.30 -11.81 7.16
C THR A 168 16.42 -13.00 7.52
N SER A 169 15.45 -13.31 6.67
CA SER A 169 14.60 -14.50 6.77
C SER A 169 14.48 -15.18 5.41
N MET A 170 14.28 -16.50 5.43
CA MET A 170 14.05 -17.31 4.24
C MET A 170 12.81 -18.15 4.43
N LYS A 171 12.01 -18.31 3.37
CA LYS A 171 10.92 -19.28 3.32
C LYS A 171 10.68 -19.74 1.89
N ARG A 172 9.99 -20.87 1.72
CA ARG A 172 9.38 -21.21 0.42
C ARG A 172 8.41 -20.10 0.03
N ALA A 173 8.51 -19.67 -1.22
CA ALA A 173 7.60 -18.68 -1.78
C ALA A 173 6.17 -19.23 -1.77
N VAL A 174 5.21 -18.35 -1.54
CA VAL A 174 3.78 -18.69 -1.57
C VAL A 174 3.11 -17.67 -2.47
N GLN A 175 2.65 -18.12 -3.63
CA GLN A 175 1.72 -17.32 -4.42
C GLN A 175 0.35 -17.37 -3.75
N ARG A 176 -0.02 -16.26 -3.11
CA ARG A 176 -1.41 -15.96 -2.79
C ARG A 176 -1.94 -15.07 -3.90
N HIS A 177 -2.99 -15.53 -4.59
CA HIS A 177 -3.75 -14.70 -5.52
C HIS A 177 -4.79 -13.90 -4.71
N HIS A 178 -4.94 -12.61 -5.01
CA HIS A 178 -5.92 -11.70 -4.40
C HIS A 178 -6.93 -11.25 -5.44
#